data_AF-A0A1G9KGJ1-F1
#
_entry.id   AF-A0A1G9KGJ1-F1
#
_cell.length_a   1.000
_cell.length_b   1.000
_cell.length_c   1.000
_cell.angle_alpha   90.00
_cell.angle_beta   90.00
_cell.angle_gamma   90.00
#
_symmetry.space_group_name_H-M   'P 1'
#
loop_
_entity.id
_entity.type
_entity.pdbx_description
1 polymer ?
#
loop_
_entity_poly.entity_id
_entity_poly.type
_entity_poly.pdbx_seq_one_letter_code
_entity_poly.pdbx_strand_id
1 'polypeptide(L)'
;MEKAKIREYIHAIIMKKCTHDESARQNAIGEFITMTMPNIDEGSANNIKLMIPTIAELYDKWAVMFIDRLLETVPENQIEELCSGTPENDSALVLVYIMFMESERMEKQIAEDISTYAPTQNDEQGNIASEYIRAKLSQIAADQEKEKKGTPIQ
;
A
#
# COMPACT_ATOMS: atom_id res chain seq x y z
N MET A 1 -10.49 -9.95 -25.66
CA MET A 1 -9.37 -9.01 -25.86
C MET A 1 -8.07 -9.79 -25.97
N GLU A 2 -7.08 -9.32 -26.73
CA GLU A 2 -5.76 -9.99 -26.73
C GLU A 2 -5.12 -9.91 -25.33
N LYS A 3 -4.51 -11.00 -24.86
CA LYS A 3 -3.96 -11.11 -23.49
C LYS A 3 -3.00 -9.96 -23.13
N ALA A 4 -2.19 -9.49 -24.07
CA ALA A 4 -1.32 -8.33 -23.86
C ALA A 4 -2.10 -7.05 -23.54
N LYS A 5 -3.20 -6.80 -24.27
CA LYS A 5 -4.07 -5.64 -24.06
C LYS A 5 -4.82 -5.70 -22.73
N ILE A 6 -5.20 -6.90 -22.28
CA ILE A 6 -5.81 -7.11 -20.96
C ILE A 6 -4.82 -6.71 -19.86
N ARG A 7 -3.55 -7.15 -19.97
CA ARG A 7 -2.51 -6.78 -19.00
C ARG A 7 -2.30 -5.28 -18.93
N GLU A 8 -2.13 -4.64 -20.08
CA GLU A 8 -1.95 -3.19 -20.19
C GLU A 8 -3.15 -2.43 -19.62
N TYR A 9 -4.37 -2.89 -19.90
CA TYR A 9 -5.59 -2.30 -19.37
C TYR A 9 -5.62 -2.34 -17.85
N ILE A 10 -5.44 -3.53 -17.26
CA ILE A 10 -5.48 -3.70 -15.80
C ILE A 10 -4.39 -2.87 -15.13
N HIS A 11 -3.18 -2.91 -15.68
CA HIS A 11 -2.05 -2.14 -15.19
C HIS A 11 -2.35 -0.64 -15.18
N ALA A 12 -2.88 -0.10 -16.28
CA ALA A 12 -3.23 1.30 -16.40
C ALA A 12 -4.28 1.73 -15.36
N ILE A 13 -5.31 0.91 -15.11
CA ILE A 13 -6.33 1.20 -14.09
C ILE A 13 -5.73 1.23 -12.68
N ILE A 14 -4.92 0.22 -12.33
CA ILE A 14 -4.30 0.13 -11.00
C ILE A 14 -3.32 1.28 -10.79
N MET A 15 -2.42 1.51 -11.74
CA MET A 15 -1.42 2.57 -11.62
C MET A 15 -2.08 3.94 -11.55
N LYS A 16 -3.10 4.20 -12.38
CA LYS A 16 -3.91 5.41 -12.27
C LYS A 16 -4.44 5.56 -10.85
N LYS A 17 -5.01 4.52 -10.23
CA LYS A 17 -5.49 4.60 -8.86
C LYS A 17 -4.37 4.85 -7.83
N CYS A 18 -3.23 4.20 -7.97
CA CYS A 18 -2.11 4.35 -7.05
C CYS A 18 -1.42 5.72 -7.13
N THR A 19 -1.42 6.35 -8.31
CA THR A 19 -0.64 7.59 -8.55
C THR A 19 -1.50 8.81 -8.91
N HIS A 20 -2.84 8.72 -8.87
CA HIS A 20 -3.72 9.81 -9.33
C HIS A 20 -3.57 11.14 -8.58
N ASP A 21 -3.28 11.11 -7.28
CA ASP A 21 -3.32 12.31 -6.45
C ASP A 21 -2.31 12.24 -5.29
N GLU A 22 -1.20 12.95 -5.45
CA GLU A 22 -0.16 13.07 -4.42
C GLU A 22 -0.67 13.85 -3.20
N SER A 23 -1.56 14.82 -3.37
CA SER A 23 -2.15 15.54 -2.24
C SER A 23 -3.03 14.61 -1.42
N ALA A 24 -3.83 13.75 -2.06
CA ALA A 24 -4.63 12.75 -1.37
C ALA A 24 -3.75 11.74 -0.64
N ARG A 25 -2.63 11.31 -1.24
CA ARG A 25 -1.63 10.45 -0.59
C ARG A 25 -1.07 11.12 0.66
N GLN A 26 -0.60 12.37 0.56
CA GLN A 26 -0.03 13.12 1.68
C GLN A 26 -1.06 13.33 2.80
N ASN A 27 -2.32 13.60 2.45
CA ASN A 27 -3.41 13.73 3.41
C ASN A 27 -3.65 12.42 4.16
N ALA A 28 -3.76 11.30 3.43
CA ALA A 28 -3.94 9.98 4.04
C ALA A 28 -2.78 9.58 4.97
N ILE A 29 -1.54 9.89 4.58
CA ILE A 29 -0.37 9.69 5.44
C ILE A 29 -0.48 10.53 6.72
N GLY A 30 -0.83 11.81 6.59
CA GLY A 30 -1.00 12.70 7.74
C GLY A 30 -2.11 12.23 8.70
N GLU A 31 -3.24 11.79 8.16
CA GLU A 31 -4.34 11.20 8.93
C GLU A 31 -3.89 9.94 9.66
N PHE A 32 -3.17 9.03 8.99
CA PHE A 32 -2.63 7.82 9.60
C PHE A 32 -1.65 8.13 10.73
N ILE A 33 -0.73 9.08 10.52
CA ILE A 33 0.22 9.56 11.53
C ILE A 33 -0.53 10.11 12.76
N THR A 34 -1.54 10.95 12.54
CA THR A 34 -2.31 11.57 13.63
C THR A 34 -3.15 10.54 14.39
N MET A 35 -3.73 9.58 13.68
CA MET A 35 -4.50 8.47 14.27
C MET A 35 -3.62 7.52 15.09
N THR A 36 -2.40 7.24 14.62
CA THR A 36 -1.46 6.33 15.30
C THR A 36 -0.61 7.02 16.37
N MET A 37 -0.53 8.36 16.36
CA MET A 37 0.20 9.17 17.34
C MET A 37 -0.68 10.31 17.87
N PRO A 38 -1.61 10.04 18.80
CA PRO A 38 -2.60 11.03 19.25
C PRO A 38 -2.00 12.27 19.95
N ASN A 39 -0.72 12.25 20.33
CA ASN A 39 -0.02 13.37 20.99
C ASN A 39 0.98 14.10 20.08
N ILE A 40 1.00 13.80 18.77
CA ILE A 40 1.87 14.52 17.84
C ILE A 40 1.30 15.92 17.56
N ASP A 41 2.17 16.94 17.51
CA ASP A 41 1.75 18.25 17.04
C ASP A 41 1.63 18.28 15.51
N GLU A 42 0.76 19.16 15.00
CA GLU A 42 0.45 19.28 13.58
C GLU A 42 1.70 19.61 12.73
N GLY A 43 2.65 20.39 13.28
CA GLY A 43 3.91 20.72 12.61
C GLY A 43 4.79 19.50 12.40
N SER A 44 4.95 18.67 13.44
CA SER A 44 5.69 17.40 13.37
C SER A 44 5.04 16.40 12.43
N ALA A 45 3.70 16.26 12.45
CA ALA A 45 2.98 15.38 11.53
C ALA A 45 3.18 15.81 10.06
N ASN A 46 3.14 17.13 9.80
CA ASN A 46 3.39 17.69 8.48
C ASN A 46 4.85 17.50 8.01
N ASN A 47 5.82 17.58 8.91
CA ASN A 47 7.22 17.33 8.55
C ASN A 47 7.46 15.85 8.21
N ILE A 48 6.92 14.92 9.00
CA ILE A 48 7.10 13.48 8.77
C ILE A 48 6.47 13.04 7.45
N LYS A 49 5.24 13.47 7.13
CA LYS A 49 4.57 13.04 5.88
C LYS A 49 5.36 13.46 4.62
N LEU A 50 5.99 14.64 4.66
CA LEU A 50 6.82 15.15 3.57
C LEU A 50 8.12 14.36 3.38
N MET A 51 8.60 13.69 4.42
CA MET A 51 9.79 12.82 4.37
C MET A 51 9.50 11.42 3.82
N ILE A 52 8.21 11.03 3.68
CA ILE A 52 7.86 9.70 3.16
C ILE A 52 7.92 9.73 1.62
N PRO A 53 8.92 9.07 0.99
CA PRO A 53 9.08 9.10 -0.45
C PRO A 53 7.93 8.39 -1.17
N THR A 54 7.70 8.76 -2.43
CA THR A 54 6.80 7.99 -3.29
C THR A 54 7.41 6.61 -3.56
N ILE A 55 6.56 5.60 -3.62
CA ILE A 55 6.96 4.20 -3.84
C ILE A 55 6.34 3.69 -5.15
N ALA A 56 6.32 4.54 -6.17
CA ALA A 56 5.67 4.24 -7.46
C ALA A 56 6.22 2.97 -8.11
N GLU A 57 7.52 2.70 -7.96
CA GLU A 57 8.16 1.47 -8.44
C GLU A 57 7.64 0.22 -7.71
N LEU A 58 7.31 0.32 -6.43
CA LEU A 58 6.69 -0.78 -5.68
C LEU A 58 5.23 -0.98 -6.10
N TYR A 59 4.48 0.09 -6.36
CA TYR A 59 3.12 -0.02 -6.90
C TYR A 59 3.11 -0.74 -8.25
N ASP A 60 4.06 -0.42 -9.14
CA ASP A 60 4.23 -1.10 -10.42
C ASP A 60 4.50 -2.60 -10.25
N LYS A 61 5.47 -2.93 -9.40
CA LYS A 61 5.81 -4.33 -9.07
C LYS A 61 4.59 -5.10 -8.56
N TRP A 62 3.86 -4.55 -7.59
CA TRP A 62 2.71 -5.22 -7.00
C TRP A 62 1.53 -5.33 -7.97
N ALA A 63 1.32 -4.34 -8.84
CA ALA A 63 0.34 -4.42 -9.92
C ALA A 63 0.66 -5.57 -10.89
N VAL A 64 1.94 -5.74 -11.26
CA VAL A 64 2.36 -6.86 -12.12
C VAL A 64 2.12 -8.21 -11.44
N MET A 65 2.48 -8.34 -10.16
CA MET A 65 2.22 -9.57 -9.37
C MET A 65 0.73 -9.90 -9.30
N PHE A 66 -0.11 -8.89 -9.11
CA PHE A 66 -1.56 -9.03 -9.12
C PHE A 66 -2.06 -9.52 -10.48
N ILE A 67 -1.65 -8.87 -11.57
CA ILE A 67 -2.06 -9.22 -12.94
C ILE A 67 -1.67 -10.66 -13.26
N ASP A 68 -0.44 -11.05 -12.93
CA ASP A 68 0.03 -12.43 -13.12
C ASP A 68 -0.87 -13.42 -12.39
N ARG A 69 -1.20 -13.13 -11.13
CA ARG A 69 -2.05 -14.02 -10.34
C ARG A 69 -3.49 -14.07 -10.85
N LEU A 70 -4.06 -12.93 -11.23
CA LEU A 70 -5.41 -12.84 -11.77
C LEU A 70 -5.55 -13.67 -13.05
N LEU A 71 -4.61 -13.50 -13.99
CA LEU A 71 -4.60 -14.22 -15.27
C LEU A 71 -4.28 -15.71 -15.13
N GLU A 72 -3.62 -16.13 -14.06
CA GLU A 72 -3.36 -17.54 -13.75
C GLU A 72 -4.61 -18.24 -13.18
N THR A 73 -5.46 -17.51 -12.45
CA THR A 73 -6.50 -18.12 -11.59
C THR A 73 -7.93 -17.88 -12.06
N VAL A 74 -8.19 -16.83 -12.83
CA VAL A 74 -9.54 -16.47 -13.27
C VAL A 74 -9.72 -16.90 -14.73
N PRO A 75 -10.88 -17.51 -15.09
CA PRO A 75 -11.21 -17.80 -16.48
C PRO A 75 -11.17 -16.57 -17.38
N GLU A 76 -10.66 -16.74 -18.61
CA GLU A 76 -10.44 -15.64 -19.56
C GLU A 76 -11.71 -14.82 -19.85
N ASN A 77 -12.86 -15.48 -20.02
CA ASN A 77 -14.13 -14.81 -20.29
C ASN A 77 -14.58 -13.88 -19.14
N GLN A 78 -14.24 -14.21 -17.89
CA GLN A 78 -14.55 -13.36 -16.74
C GLN A 78 -13.61 -12.16 -16.66
N ILE A 79 -12.34 -12.35 -17.04
CA ILE A 79 -11.37 -11.27 -17.12
C ILE A 79 -11.74 -10.29 -18.23
N GLU A 80 -12.17 -10.79 -19.39
CA GLU A 80 -12.64 -9.96 -20.49
C GLU A 80 -13.84 -9.10 -20.09
N GLU A 81 -14.81 -9.68 -19.37
CA GLU A 81 -15.96 -8.95 -18.84
C GLU A 81 -15.50 -7.87 -17.83
N LEU A 82 -14.61 -8.22 -16.90
CA LEU A 82 -14.05 -7.28 -15.92
C LEU A 82 -13.24 -6.15 -16.58
N CYS A 83 -12.70 -6.37 -17.79
CA CYS A 83 -11.94 -5.37 -18.55
C CYS A 83 -12.77 -4.69 -19.63
N SER A 84 -14.10 -4.63 -19.50
CA SER A 84 -15.00 -4.11 -20.54
C SER A 84 -14.99 -2.59 -20.71
N GLY A 85 -14.28 -1.83 -19.88
CA GLY A 85 -14.19 -0.37 -20.02
C GLY A 85 -15.20 0.42 -19.20
N THR A 86 -16.04 -0.23 -18.39
CA THR A 86 -17.06 0.45 -17.59
C THR A 86 -16.50 0.95 -16.25
N PRO A 87 -16.97 2.10 -15.72
CA PRO A 87 -16.54 2.61 -14.43
C PRO A 87 -16.77 1.62 -13.27
N GLU A 88 -17.85 0.85 -13.34
CA GLU A 88 -18.19 -0.17 -12.34
C GLU A 88 -17.16 -1.30 -12.34
N ASN A 89 -16.76 -1.77 -13.53
CA ASN A 89 -15.79 -2.84 -13.67
C ASN A 89 -14.38 -2.37 -13.33
N ASP A 90 -14.01 -1.13 -13.66
CA ASP A 90 -12.75 -0.53 -13.20
C ASP A 90 -12.69 -0.45 -11.67
N SER A 91 -13.80 -0.06 -11.04
CA SER A 91 -13.90 -0.01 -9.57
C SER A 91 -13.82 -1.40 -8.95
N ALA A 92 -14.48 -2.40 -9.57
CA ALA A 92 -14.40 -3.79 -9.14
C ALA A 92 -12.97 -4.33 -9.27
N LEU A 93 -12.26 -4.00 -10.35
CA LEU A 93 -10.88 -4.40 -10.57
C LEU A 93 -9.95 -3.80 -9.49
N VAL A 94 -10.13 -2.53 -9.13
CA VAL A 94 -9.41 -1.89 -8.03
C VAL A 94 -9.71 -2.57 -6.69
N LEU A 95 -10.98 -2.93 -6.43
CA LEU A 95 -11.36 -3.64 -5.20
C LEU A 95 -10.67 -5.02 -5.12
N VAL A 96 -10.67 -5.78 -6.22
CA VAL A 96 -10.02 -7.09 -6.28
C VAL A 96 -8.50 -6.96 -6.08
N TYR A 97 -7.89 -5.90 -6.60
CA TYR A 97 -6.49 -5.56 -6.32
C TYR A 97 -6.25 -5.28 -4.83
N ILE A 98 -7.09 -4.48 -4.17
CA ILE A 98 -6.97 -4.22 -2.71
C ILE A 98 -7.07 -5.52 -1.92
N MET A 99 -8.05 -6.38 -2.24
CA MET A 99 -8.19 -7.68 -1.59
C MET A 99 -6.97 -8.59 -1.81
N PHE A 100 -6.32 -8.52 -2.97
CA PHE A 100 -5.06 -9.21 -3.23
C PHE A 100 -3.92 -8.69 -2.34
N MET A 101 -3.82 -7.36 -2.18
CA MET A 101 -2.81 -6.72 -1.32
C MET A 101 -2.97 -7.08 0.16
N GLU A 102 -4.20 -7.33 0.60
CA GLU A 102 -4.53 -7.76 1.98
C GLU A 102 -4.30 -9.26 2.23
N SER A 103 -3.88 -10.02 1.23
CA SER A 103 -3.56 -11.43 1.45
C SER A 103 -2.32 -11.62 2.33
N GLU A 104 -2.29 -12.66 3.17
CA GLU A 104 -1.15 -12.96 4.06
C GLU A 104 0.20 -13.05 3.29
N ARG A 105 0.15 -13.56 2.06
CA ARG A 105 1.32 -13.61 1.17
C ARG A 105 1.80 -12.21 0.80
N MET A 106 0.89 -11.33 0.38
CA MET A 106 1.25 -9.98 -0.02
C MET A 106 1.69 -9.14 1.16
N GLU A 107 1.10 -9.32 2.35
CA GLU A 107 1.56 -8.64 3.57
C GLU A 107 3.05 -8.89 3.83
N LYS A 108 3.50 -10.16 3.74
CA LYS A 108 4.92 -10.52 3.86
C LYS A 108 5.76 -9.91 2.73
N GLN A 109 5.30 -10.01 1.48
CA GLN A 109 6.02 -9.46 0.34
C GLN A 109 6.19 -7.94 0.42
N ILE A 110 5.16 -7.21 0.83
CA ILE A 110 5.18 -5.75 0.98
C ILE A 110 6.21 -5.35 2.03
N ALA A 111 6.24 -6.04 3.18
CA ALA A 111 7.21 -5.77 4.23
C ALA A 111 8.66 -5.99 3.75
N GLU A 112 8.92 -7.08 3.03
CA GLU A 112 10.22 -7.37 2.43
C GLU A 112 10.61 -6.33 1.37
N ASP A 113 9.69 -5.97 0.48
CA ASP A 113 9.90 -5.02 -0.60
C ASP A 113 10.20 -3.62 -0.08
N ILE A 114 9.43 -3.13 0.90
CA ILE A 114 9.67 -1.84 1.55
C ILE A 114 11.04 -1.84 2.23
N SER A 115 11.40 -2.92 2.92
CA SER A 115 12.69 -3.02 3.62
C SER A 115 13.89 -2.99 2.67
N THR A 116 13.72 -3.51 1.46
CA THR A 116 14.74 -3.53 0.42
C THR A 116 14.77 -2.21 -0.35
N TYR A 117 13.62 -1.56 -0.51
CA TYR A 117 13.48 -0.32 -1.24
C TYR A 117 13.99 0.89 -0.45
N ALA A 118 13.73 0.94 0.87
CA ALA A 118 14.07 2.10 1.70
C ALA A 118 15.57 2.52 1.62
N PRO A 119 16.56 1.61 1.65
CA PRO A 119 17.98 1.97 1.56
C PRO A 119 18.42 2.47 0.18
N THR A 120 17.65 2.23 -0.88
CA THR A 120 17.98 2.64 -2.25
C THR A 120 17.58 4.08 -2.55
N GLN A 121 16.70 4.65 -1.73
CA GLN A 121 16.38 6.07 -1.74
C GLN A 121 17.51 6.79 -1.00
N ASN A 122 18.49 7.27 -1.76
CA ASN A 122 19.76 7.84 -1.27
C ASN A 122 19.57 9.22 -0.61
N ASP A 123 18.63 9.31 0.33
CA ASP A 123 18.32 10.49 1.13
C ASP A 123 18.44 10.11 2.61
N GLU A 124 19.44 10.68 3.27
CA GLU A 124 19.70 10.52 4.71
C GLU A 124 18.42 10.82 5.52
N GLN A 125 17.56 11.72 5.02
CA GLN A 125 16.29 12.09 5.65
C GLN A 125 15.21 11.00 5.50
N GLY A 126 15.17 10.29 4.38
CA GLY A 126 14.25 9.17 4.14
C GLY A 126 14.59 7.94 4.99
N ASN A 127 15.88 7.68 5.22
CA ASN A 127 16.33 6.64 6.14
C ASN A 127 15.95 6.97 7.59
N ILE A 128 16.13 8.21 8.02
CA ILE A 128 15.73 8.67 9.36
C ILE A 128 14.21 8.56 9.54
N ALA A 129 13.42 8.98 8.56
CA ALA A 129 11.96 8.85 8.62
C ALA A 129 11.50 7.39 8.65
N SER A 130 12.12 6.53 7.85
CA SER A 130 11.83 5.09 7.80
C SER A 130 12.21 4.39 9.10
N GLU A 131 13.40 4.67 9.65
CA GLU A 131 13.83 4.15 10.96
C GLU A 131 12.96 4.67 12.10
N TYR A 132 12.56 5.94 12.06
CA TYR A 132 11.63 6.53 13.03
C TYR A 132 10.26 5.84 12.97
N ILE A 133 9.68 5.71 11.77
CA ILE A 133 8.39 5.03 11.56
C ILE A 133 8.49 3.58 12.03
N ARG A 134 9.56 2.86 11.68
CA ARG A 134 9.76 1.45 12.03
C ARG A 134 9.95 1.25 13.53
N ALA A 135 10.74 2.11 14.18
CA ALA A 135 10.92 2.10 15.63
C ALA A 135 9.59 2.40 16.36
N LYS A 136 8.76 3.29 15.82
CA LYS A 136 7.47 3.66 16.41
C LYS A 136 6.38 2.63 16.19
N LEU A 137 6.28 2.03 15.01
CA LEU A 137 5.39 0.89 14.75
C LEU A 137 5.74 -0.29 15.67
N SER A 138 7.03 -0.53 15.90
CA SER A 138 7.49 -1.56 16.85
C SER A 138 7.09 -1.24 18.30
N GLN A 139 7.14 0.03 18.71
CA GLN A 139 6.65 0.47 20.01
C GLN A 139 5.14 0.30 20.16
N ILE A 140 4.36 0.68 19.14
CA ILE A 140 2.90 0.53 19.14
C ILE A 140 2.50 -0.95 19.24
N ALA A 141 3.16 -1.83 18.48
CA ALA A 141 2.92 -3.27 18.55
C ALA A 141 3.24 -3.82 19.95
N ALA A 142 4.36 -3.40 20.56
CA ALA A 142 4.73 -3.82 21.90
C ALA A 142 3.76 -3.34 22.99
N ASP A 143 3.20 -2.14 22.84
CA ASP A 143 2.26 -1.59 23.81
C ASP A 143 0.87 -2.25 23.69
N GLN A 144 0.44 -2.59 22.46
CA GLN A 144 -0.76 -3.42 22.26
C GLN A 144 -0.62 -4.84 22.83
N GLU A 145 0.57 -5.43 22.76
CA GLU A 145 0.84 -6.72 23.42
C GLU A 145 0.81 -6.64 24.95
N LYS A 146 1.25 -5.51 25.52
CA LYS A 146 1.17 -5.28 26.97
C LYS A 146 -0.25 -5.04 27.44
N GLU A 147 -1.07 -4.30 26.68
CA GLU A 147 -2.49 -4.13 27.00
C GLU A 147 -3.24 -5.46 26.96
N LYS A 148 -2.95 -6.33 25.99
CA LYS A 148 -3.52 -7.70 25.94
C LYS A 148 -3.10 -8.59 27.10
N LYS A 149 -1.90 -8.39 27.66
CA LYS A 149 -1.40 -9.10 28.86
C LYS A 149 -1.83 -8.44 30.18
N GLY A 150 -2.34 -7.22 30.11
CA GLY A 150 -2.69 -6.36 31.25
C GLY A 150 -4.13 -6.44 31.72
N THR A 151 -4.99 -7.28 31.12
CA THR A 151 -6.35 -7.53 31.61
C THR A 151 -6.36 -8.76 32.52
N PRO A 152 -6.22 -8.63 33.85
CA PRO A 152 -6.68 -9.69 34.73
C PRO A 152 -8.20 -9.75 34.59
N ILE A 153 -8.70 -10.90 34.17
CA ILE A 153 -10.11 -11.26 34.29
C ILE A 153 -10.44 -11.15 35.78
N GLN A 154 -11.24 -10.15 36.15
CA GLN A 154 -12.00 -10.14 37.40
C GLN A 154 -13.34 -10.80 37.18
#